data_AF-A0A5C5T1M6-F1
#
_entry.id   AF-A0A5C5T1M6-F1
#
_cell.length_a   1.000
_cell.length_b   1.000
_cell.length_c   1.000
_cell.angle_alpha   90.00
_cell.angle_beta   90.00
_cell.angle_gamma   90.00
#
_symmetry.space_group_name_H-M   'P 1'
#
loop_
_entity.id
_entity.type
_entity.pdbx_description
1 polymer ?
#
loop_
_entity_poly.entity_id
_entity_poly.type
_entity_poly.pdbx_seq_one_letter_code
_entity_poly.pdbx_strand_id
1 'polypeptide(L)'
;MGEYYLYINNLRDALKNLSPVEYEAYLMKLRKVLLEEYKKSLKPSVLKMRVDAFINGKPPKIDYFEAYLLTFDKFKRDGAILALKSSYPSLPNFKDHLTHLITLESKLPLHIKNFLVEEDIKNEIEELFFNLLEYCDSLELEEFLKNLVATNKFLKIK
;
A
#
# COMPACT_ATOMS: atom_id res chain seq x y z
N MET A 1 -19.63 -1.15 19.71
CA MET A 1 -19.04 -2.51 19.59
C MET A 1 -19.13 -3.11 18.18
N GLY A 2 -19.97 -2.60 17.25
CA GLY A 2 -20.11 -3.18 15.90
C GLY A 2 -18.94 -2.91 14.93
N GLU A 3 -18.31 -1.73 14.99
CA GLU A 3 -17.27 -1.35 14.01
C GLU A 3 -15.96 -2.13 14.17
N TYR A 4 -15.50 -2.34 15.41
CA TYR A 4 -14.27 -3.11 15.70
C TYR A 4 -14.34 -4.55 15.18
N TYR A 5 -15.52 -5.16 15.26
CA TYR A 5 -15.77 -6.51 14.77
C TYR A 5 -15.67 -6.58 13.24
N LEU A 6 -16.19 -5.54 12.57
CA LEU A 6 -16.10 -5.38 11.12
C LEU A 6 -14.63 -5.24 10.67
N TYR A 7 -13.83 -4.40 11.35
CA TYR A 7 -12.41 -4.22 11.00
C TYR A 7 -11.58 -5.50 11.16
N ILE A 8 -11.78 -6.26 12.23
CA ILE A 8 -11.09 -7.53 12.45
C ILE A 8 -11.46 -8.55 11.37
N ASN A 9 -12.75 -8.65 11.02
CA ASN A 9 -13.19 -9.61 10.02
C ASN A 9 -12.70 -9.24 8.63
N ASN A 10 -12.74 -7.97 8.26
CA ASN A 10 -12.16 -7.49 7.00
C ASN A 10 -10.67 -7.85 6.89
N LEU A 11 -9.91 -7.71 7.97
CA LEU A 11 -8.50 -8.07 7.99
C LEU A 11 -8.27 -9.59 7.85
N ARG A 12 -9.11 -10.40 8.50
CA ARG A 12 -9.07 -11.87 8.36
C ARG A 12 -9.38 -12.29 6.94
N ASP A 13 -10.40 -11.72 6.34
CA ASP A 13 -10.82 -12.05 4.98
C ASP A 13 -9.77 -11.61 3.95
N ALA A 14 -9.17 -10.42 4.15
CA ALA A 14 -8.03 -9.98 3.34
C ALA A 14 -6.86 -10.96 3.41
N LEU A 15 -6.50 -11.46 4.61
CA LEU A 15 -5.43 -12.45 4.78
C LEU A 15 -5.78 -13.82 4.17
N LYS A 16 -7.04 -14.26 4.26
CA LYS A 16 -7.51 -15.52 3.65
C LYS A 16 -7.44 -15.50 2.14
N ASN A 17 -7.67 -14.33 1.54
CA ASN A 17 -7.75 -14.17 0.09
C ASN A 17 -6.38 -13.94 -0.57
N LEU A 18 -5.29 -13.84 0.20
CA LEU A 18 -3.94 -13.78 -0.37
C LEU A 18 -3.62 -15.11 -1.07
N SER A 19 -3.05 -15.04 -2.27
CA SER A 19 -2.47 -16.21 -2.92
C SER A 19 -1.32 -16.77 -2.07
N PRO A 20 -0.92 -18.05 -2.26
CA PRO A 20 0.19 -18.63 -1.49
C PRO A 20 1.49 -17.81 -1.58
N VAL A 21 1.75 -17.18 -2.73
CA VAL A 21 2.93 -16.34 -2.94
C VAL A 21 2.83 -15.03 -2.17
N GLU A 22 1.67 -14.36 -2.25
CA GLU A 22 1.42 -13.12 -1.50
C GLU A 22 1.42 -13.35 0.00
N TYR A 23 0.92 -14.49 0.45
CA TYR A 23 0.90 -14.86 1.86
C TYR A 23 2.31 -15.03 2.42
N GLU A 24 3.19 -15.76 1.73
CA GLU A 24 4.58 -15.89 2.15
C GLU A 24 5.32 -14.54 2.13
N ALA A 25 5.08 -13.70 1.10
CA ALA A 25 5.63 -12.34 1.04
C ALA A 25 5.13 -11.47 2.21
N TYR A 26 3.85 -11.57 2.55
CA TYR A 26 3.25 -10.89 3.70
C TYR A 26 3.92 -11.34 5.00
N LEU A 27 4.10 -12.65 5.22
CA LEU A 27 4.75 -13.19 6.42
C LEU A 27 6.21 -12.71 6.56
N MET A 28 6.95 -12.66 5.46
CA MET A 28 8.31 -12.10 5.45
C MET A 28 8.32 -10.63 5.88
N LYS A 29 7.38 -9.83 5.37
CA LYS A 29 7.31 -8.40 5.67
C LYS A 29 6.80 -8.13 7.09
N LEU A 30 5.81 -8.89 7.55
CA LEU A 30 5.32 -8.87 8.92
C LEU A 30 6.43 -9.17 9.92
N ARG A 31 7.30 -10.14 9.61
CA ARG A 31 8.45 -10.47 10.45
C ARG A 31 9.41 -9.28 10.60
N LYS A 32 9.65 -8.54 9.52
CA LYS A 32 10.47 -7.31 9.56
C LYS A 32 9.80 -6.23 10.40
N VAL A 33 8.51 -5.97 10.18
CA VAL A 33 7.73 -5.00 10.97
C VAL A 33 7.77 -5.31 12.47
N LEU A 34 7.55 -6.57 12.84
CA LEU A 34 7.61 -7.00 14.25
C LEU A 34 9.00 -6.81 14.86
N LEU A 35 10.06 -7.05 14.09
CA LEU A 35 11.43 -6.87 14.56
C LEU A 35 11.80 -5.39 14.71
N GLU A 36 11.49 -4.57 13.72
CA GLU A 36 11.94 -3.18 13.61
C GLU A 36 11.14 -2.25 14.54
N GLU A 37 9.81 -2.34 14.48
CA GLU A 37 8.88 -1.41 15.14
C GLU A 37 8.53 -1.89 16.56
N TYR A 38 8.40 -3.21 16.75
CA TYR A 38 7.95 -3.80 18.01
C TYR A 38 9.05 -4.56 18.77
N LYS A 39 10.28 -4.61 18.24
CA LYS A 39 11.44 -5.32 18.83
C LYS A 39 11.17 -6.80 19.15
N LYS A 40 10.31 -7.45 18.36
CA LYS A 40 9.93 -8.85 18.51
C LYS A 40 10.56 -9.72 17.45
N SER A 41 11.46 -10.60 17.88
CA SER A 41 12.00 -11.65 17.03
C SER A 41 11.15 -12.92 17.14
N LEU A 42 10.59 -13.36 16.01
CA LEU A 42 9.85 -14.62 15.91
C LEU A 42 10.45 -15.53 14.85
N LYS A 43 10.41 -16.84 15.12
CA LYS A 43 10.69 -17.87 14.12
C LYS A 43 9.59 -17.86 13.05
N PRO A 44 9.91 -18.10 11.76
CA PRO A 44 8.92 -18.10 10.69
C PRO A 44 7.72 -19.02 10.94
N SER A 45 7.97 -20.24 11.43
CA SER A 45 6.91 -21.21 11.75
C SER A 45 5.95 -20.70 12.83
N VAL A 46 6.48 -20.06 13.87
CA VAL A 46 5.67 -19.50 14.96
C VAL A 46 4.86 -18.31 14.48
N LEU A 47 5.43 -17.49 13.59
CA LEU A 47 4.71 -16.36 12.99
C LEU A 47 3.53 -16.86 12.15
N LYS A 48 3.78 -17.81 11.26
CA LYS A 48 2.76 -18.43 10.41
C LYS A 48 1.62 -19.01 11.23
N MET A 49 1.92 -19.85 12.23
CA MET A 49 0.91 -20.41 13.12
C MET A 49 0.05 -19.35 13.83
N ARG A 50 0.63 -18.20 14.20
CA ARG A 50 -0.11 -17.11 14.85
C ARG A 50 -1.05 -16.41 13.88
N VAL A 51 -0.60 -16.17 12.66
CA VAL A 51 -1.43 -15.57 11.60
C VAL A 51 -2.54 -16.54 11.20
N ASP A 52 -2.25 -17.82 11.04
CA ASP A 52 -3.26 -18.86 10.76
C ASP A 52 -4.30 -18.95 11.89
N ALA A 53 -3.86 -18.90 13.15
CA ALA A 53 -4.78 -18.89 14.28
C ALA A 53 -5.68 -17.64 14.27
N PHE A 54 -5.13 -16.47 13.92
CA PHE A 54 -5.89 -15.23 13.79
C PHE A 54 -6.95 -15.30 12.69
N ILE A 55 -6.55 -15.81 11.52
CA ILE A 55 -7.41 -16.08 10.36
C ILE A 55 -8.59 -17.00 10.74
N ASN A 56 -8.33 -18.00 11.58
CA ASN A 56 -9.32 -18.97 12.06
C ASN A 56 -10.14 -18.47 13.26
N GLY A 57 -10.12 -17.17 13.56
CA GLY A 57 -11.01 -16.58 14.55
C GLY A 57 -10.39 -16.35 15.93
N LYS A 58 -9.14 -16.74 16.17
CA LYS A 58 -8.47 -16.45 17.43
C LYS A 58 -8.21 -14.94 17.55
N PRO A 59 -8.50 -14.30 18.69
CA PRO A 59 -8.18 -12.90 18.88
C PRO A 59 -6.66 -12.71 18.97
N PRO A 60 -6.08 -11.73 18.25
CA PRO A 60 -4.68 -11.37 18.38
C PRO A 60 -4.47 -10.53 19.64
N LYS A 61 -3.22 -10.43 20.11
CA LYS A 61 -2.88 -9.34 21.03
C LYS A 61 -2.79 -8.03 20.23
N ILE A 62 -3.03 -6.90 20.90
CA ILE A 62 -3.14 -5.58 20.25
C ILE A 62 -1.91 -5.21 19.42
N ASP A 63 -0.73 -5.47 19.94
CA ASP A 63 0.56 -5.26 19.29
C ASP A 63 0.74 -6.07 18.00
N TYR A 64 0.23 -7.31 17.94
CA TYR A 64 0.22 -8.10 16.71
C TYR A 64 -0.83 -7.62 15.72
N PHE A 65 -2.00 -7.19 16.21
CA PHE A 65 -3.04 -6.65 15.36
C PHE A 65 -2.58 -5.37 14.64
N GLU A 66 -1.96 -4.45 15.36
CA GLU A 66 -1.35 -3.25 14.78
C GLU A 66 -0.24 -3.61 13.78
N ALA A 67 0.62 -4.56 14.11
CA ALA A 67 1.64 -5.05 13.19
C ALA A 67 1.04 -5.65 11.90
N TYR A 68 -0.11 -6.32 11.99
CA TYR A 68 -0.80 -6.85 10.82
C TYR A 68 -1.30 -5.73 9.90
N LEU A 69 -1.93 -4.71 10.47
CA LEU A 69 -2.41 -3.54 9.73
C LEU A 69 -1.26 -2.76 9.09
N LEU A 70 -0.21 -2.47 9.87
CA LEU A 70 0.98 -1.77 9.36
C LEU A 70 1.67 -2.56 8.25
N THR A 71 1.66 -3.88 8.33
CA THR A 71 2.20 -4.73 7.26
C THR A 71 1.38 -4.58 5.99
N PHE A 72 0.05 -4.55 6.07
CA PHE A 72 -0.80 -4.31 4.90
C PHE A 72 -0.56 -2.94 4.28
N ASP A 73 -0.41 -1.88 5.08
CA ASP A 73 -0.10 -0.55 4.57
C ASP A 73 1.24 -0.53 3.83
N LYS A 74 2.26 -1.19 4.39
CA LYS A 74 3.56 -1.33 3.74
C LYS A 74 3.48 -2.28 2.51
N PHE A 75 2.59 -3.26 2.50
CA PHE A 75 2.43 -4.20 1.40
C PHE A 75 1.69 -3.56 0.21
N LYS A 76 0.67 -2.74 0.46
CA LYS A 76 -0.03 -1.95 -0.57
C LYS A 76 0.89 -0.94 -1.25
N ARG A 77 1.74 -0.24 -0.48
CA ARG A 77 2.73 0.69 -1.05
C ARG A 77 3.73 -0.01 -1.95
N ASP A 78 4.25 -1.15 -1.53
CA ASP A 78 5.17 -1.94 -2.35
C ASP A 78 4.47 -2.54 -3.58
N GLY A 79 3.20 -2.96 -3.46
CA GLY A 79 2.39 -3.45 -4.58
C GLY A 79 2.12 -2.36 -5.62
N ALA A 80 1.84 -1.13 -5.19
CA ALA A 80 1.72 0.02 -6.09
C ALA A 80 3.05 0.35 -6.80
N ILE A 81 4.17 0.29 -6.07
CA ILE A 81 5.51 0.52 -6.63
C ILE A 81 5.94 -0.63 -7.57
N LEU A 82 5.58 -1.87 -7.25
CA LEU A 82 5.83 -3.03 -8.12
C LEU A 82 4.97 -2.95 -9.37
N ALA A 83 3.69 -2.61 -9.26
CA ALA A 83 2.81 -2.37 -10.41
C ALA A 83 3.32 -1.23 -11.32
N LEU A 84 3.99 -0.23 -10.75
CA LEU A 84 4.68 0.83 -11.49
C LEU A 84 5.96 0.35 -12.19
N LYS A 85 6.66 -0.64 -11.64
CA LYS A 85 7.99 -1.10 -12.13
C LYS A 85 7.94 -2.30 -13.05
N SER A 86 7.02 -3.23 -12.82
CA SER A 86 6.82 -4.37 -13.69
C SER A 86 5.77 -3.96 -14.72
N SER A 87 6.21 -3.73 -15.96
CA SER A 87 5.35 -3.66 -17.14
C SER A 87 4.61 -5.00 -17.29
N TYR A 88 3.60 -5.25 -16.46
CA TYR A 88 2.71 -6.40 -16.60
C TYR A 88 1.49 -5.91 -17.38
N PRO A 89 1.29 -6.39 -18.61
CA PRO A 89 0.20 -5.93 -19.46
C PRO A 89 -1.12 -6.38 -18.82
N SER A 90 -2.10 -5.47 -18.81
CA SER A 90 -3.48 -5.65 -18.31
C SER A 90 -3.71 -5.61 -16.79
N LEU A 91 -3.46 -4.44 -16.17
CA LEU A 91 -4.47 -3.96 -15.22
C LEU A 91 -5.46 -3.12 -16.03
N PRO A 92 -6.73 -3.52 -16.17
CA PRO A 92 -7.73 -2.71 -16.85
C PRO A 92 -7.86 -1.31 -16.25
N ASN A 93 -7.42 -1.13 -14.99
CA ASN A 93 -7.77 -0.02 -14.14
C ASN A 93 -6.57 0.54 -13.33
N PHE A 94 -5.34 0.51 -13.84
CA PHE A 94 -4.24 1.26 -13.20
C PHE A 94 -4.61 2.74 -13.01
N LYS A 95 -5.36 3.26 -14.00
CA LYS A 95 -6.05 4.56 -13.98
C LYS A 95 -6.96 4.72 -12.76
N ASP A 96 -7.94 3.82 -12.58
CA ASP A 96 -8.84 3.89 -11.41
C ASP A 96 -8.12 3.63 -10.09
N HIS A 97 -7.06 2.83 -10.08
CA HIS A 97 -6.27 2.57 -8.87
C HIS A 97 -5.50 3.81 -8.42
N LEU A 98 -4.94 4.57 -9.36
CA LEU A 98 -4.32 5.88 -9.10
C LEU A 98 -5.37 6.90 -8.65
N THR A 99 -6.50 7.02 -9.34
CA THR A 99 -7.60 7.91 -8.93
C THR A 99 -8.08 7.56 -7.53
N HIS A 100 -8.23 6.27 -7.21
CA HIS A 100 -8.62 5.74 -5.91
C HIS A 100 -7.58 6.03 -4.81
N LEU A 101 -6.27 5.91 -5.09
CA LEU A 101 -5.21 6.28 -4.14
C LEU A 101 -5.17 7.79 -3.86
N ILE A 102 -5.33 8.62 -4.89
CA ILE A 102 -5.41 10.08 -4.76
C ILE A 102 -6.65 10.49 -3.95
N THR A 103 -7.77 9.78 -4.10
CA THR A 103 -9.04 10.11 -3.44
C THR A 103 -9.18 9.56 -2.01
N LEU A 104 -8.64 8.38 -1.69
CA LEU A 104 -8.80 7.76 -0.37
C LEU A 104 -7.72 8.14 0.65
N GLU A 105 -6.46 8.34 0.25
CA GLU A 105 -5.38 8.62 1.21
C GLU A 105 -5.09 10.10 1.41
N SER A 106 -5.67 10.98 0.60
CA SER A 106 -5.32 12.40 0.65
C SER A 106 -6.19 13.18 1.65
N LYS A 107 -5.50 13.86 2.59
CA LYS A 107 -6.04 14.98 3.38
C LYS A 107 -6.26 16.23 2.49
N LEU A 108 -6.73 16.06 1.26
CA LEU A 108 -7.02 17.20 0.41
C LEU A 108 -8.17 18.02 1.03
N PRO A 109 -8.05 19.35 1.06
CA PRO A 109 -9.13 20.22 1.50
C PRO A 109 -10.41 19.94 0.71
N LEU A 110 -11.57 20.08 1.36
CA LEU A 110 -12.88 19.79 0.74
C LEU A 110 -13.12 20.56 -0.56
N HIS A 111 -12.65 21.81 -0.62
CA HIS A 111 -12.76 22.65 -1.81
C HIS A 111 -11.97 22.08 -2.99
N ILE A 112 -10.82 21.44 -2.76
CA ILE A 112 -10.05 20.76 -3.83
C ILE A 112 -10.75 19.46 -4.23
N LYS A 113 -11.30 18.70 -3.28
CA LYS A 113 -12.03 17.46 -3.59
C LYS A 113 -13.22 17.69 -4.51
N ASN A 114 -13.92 18.81 -4.35
CA ASN A 114 -15.04 19.16 -5.22
C ASN A 114 -14.60 19.39 -6.67
N PHE A 115 -13.39 19.91 -6.90
CA PHE A 115 -12.83 20.10 -8.23
C PHE A 115 -12.37 18.80 -8.88
N LEU A 116 -12.07 17.75 -8.11
CA LEU A 116 -11.69 16.43 -8.64
C LEU A 116 -12.85 15.67 -9.30
N VAL A 117 -14.08 16.19 -9.18
CA VAL A 117 -15.27 15.64 -9.87
C VAL A 117 -15.35 16.13 -11.31
N GLU A 118 -14.72 17.27 -11.63
CA GLU A 118 -14.67 17.83 -12.97
C GLU A 118 -13.73 16.99 -13.85
N GLU A 119 -14.23 16.55 -15.02
CA GLU A 119 -13.51 15.63 -15.90
C GLU A 119 -12.21 16.23 -16.45
N ASP A 120 -12.21 17.52 -16.78
CA ASP A 120 -11.03 18.23 -17.27
C ASP A 120 -9.93 18.31 -16.21
N ILE A 121 -10.29 18.56 -14.95
CA ILE A 121 -9.34 18.63 -13.83
C ILE A 121 -8.77 17.25 -13.53
N LYS A 122 -9.62 16.21 -13.62
CA LYS A 122 -9.16 14.83 -13.49
C LYS A 122 -8.16 14.49 -14.58
N ASN A 123 -8.43 14.85 -15.84
CA ASN A 123 -7.53 14.60 -16.97
C ASN A 123 -6.17 15.31 -16.80
N GLU A 124 -6.17 16.57 -16.40
CA GLU A 124 -4.93 17.34 -16.16
C GLU A 124 -4.10 16.76 -15.00
N ILE A 125 -4.74 16.32 -13.93
CA ILE A 125 -4.04 15.66 -12.82
C ILE A 125 -3.45 14.33 -13.29
N GLU A 126 -4.20 13.54 -14.06
CA GLU A 126 -3.70 12.30 -14.65
C GLU A 126 -2.49 12.55 -15.55
N GLU A 127 -2.57 13.54 -16.43
CA GLU A 127 -1.49 13.93 -17.33
C GLU A 127 -0.25 14.40 -16.57
N LEU A 128 -0.44 15.22 -15.53
CA LEU A 128 0.64 15.60 -14.62
C LEU A 128 1.31 14.37 -14.00
N PHE A 129 0.54 13.39 -13.53
CA PHE A 129 1.09 12.15 -12.97
C PHE A 129 1.93 11.38 -14.00
N PHE A 130 1.43 11.22 -15.23
CA PHE A 130 2.19 10.55 -16.28
C PHE A 130 3.47 11.29 -16.64
N ASN A 131 3.40 12.61 -16.81
CA ASN A 131 4.56 13.45 -17.09
C ASN A 131 5.64 13.36 -16.00
N LEU A 132 5.23 13.25 -14.73
CA LEU A 132 6.16 13.05 -13.62
C LEU A 132 6.82 11.67 -13.67
N LEU A 133 6.08 10.62 -14.04
CA LEU A 133 6.62 9.28 -14.20
C LEU A 133 7.59 9.20 -15.39
N GLU A 134 7.22 9.76 -16.54
CA GLU A 134 8.08 9.86 -17.72
C GLU A 134 9.37 10.63 -17.43
N TYR A 135 9.27 11.75 -16.70
CA TYR A 135 10.45 12.49 -16.28
C TYR A 135 11.37 11.69 -15.36
N CYS A 136 10.79 10.82 -14.52
CA CYS A 136 11.56 9.99 -13.61
C CYS A 136 12.06 8.70 -14.26
N ASP A 137 11.59 8.36 -15.46
CA ASP A 137 11.85 7.07 -16.10
C ASP A 137 13.35 6.84 -16.30
N SER A 138 13.81 5.69 -15.82
CA SER A 138 15.16 5.18 -16.05
C SER A 138 15.16 3.67 -15.88
N LEU A 139 15.94 3.00 -16.72
CA LEU A 139 16.20 1.56 -16.63
C LEU A 139 16.97 1.19 -15.36
N GLU A 140 17.68 2.16 -14.76
CA GLU A 140 18.44 1.99 -13.53
C GLU A 140 17.62 2.44 -12.32
N LEU A 141 17.35 1.52 -11.40
CA LEU A 141 16.48 1.77 -10.24
C LEU A 141 16.97 2.93 -9.35
N GLU A 142 18.28 3.02 -9.15
CA GLU A 142 18.87 4.09 -8.31
C GLU A 142 18.63 5.47 -8.93
N GLU A 143 18.69 5.56 -10.26
CA GLU A 143 18.44 6.78 -11.00
C GLU A 143 16.96 7.16 -11.02
N PHE A 144 16.06 6.19 -11.23
CA PHE A 144 14.62 6.39 -11.09
C PHE A 144 14.27 6.94 -9.70
N LEU A 145 14.83 6.35 -8.64
CA LEU A 145 14.61 6.81 -7.26
C LEU A 145 15.17 8.21 -7.02
N LYS A 146 16.36 8.51 -7.56
CA LYS A 146 16.98 9.83 -7.45
C LYS A 146 16.12 10.89 -8.13
N ASN A 147 15.62 10.61 -9.34
CA ASN A 147 14.75 11.51 -10.09
C ASN A 147 13.43 11.72 -9.35
N LEU A 148 12.81 10.64 -8.85
CA LEU A 148 11.59 10.74 -8.05
C LEU A 148 11.77 11.59 -6.78
N VAL A 149 12.91 11.47 -6.09
CA VAL A 149 13.23 12.31 -4.92
C VAL A 149 13.43 13.77 -5.32
N ALA A 150 14.11 14.04 -6.45
CA ALA A 150 14.32 15.39 -6.95
C ALA A 150 13.00 16.06 -7.35
N THR A 151 12.16 15.35 -8.11
CA THR A 151 10.81 15.76 -8.50
C THR A 151 9.94 16.07 -7.28
N ASN A 152 9.93 15.19 -6.29
CA ASN A 152 9.18 15.44 -5.05
C ASN A 152 9.71 16.64 -4.25
N LYS A 153 11.01 16.93 -4.31
CA LYS A 153 11.57 18.15 -3.71
C LYS A 153 11.12 19.38 -4.46
N PHE A 154 11.14 19.34 -5.80
CA PHE A 154 10.66 20.43 -6.65
C PHE A 154 9.20 20.77 -6.38
N LEU A 155 8.31 19.78 -6.36
CA LEU A 155 6.88 19.97 -6.09
C LEU A 155 6.57 20.46 -4.66
N LYS A 156 7.51 20.35 -3.73
CA LYS A 156 7.37 20.83 -2.34
C LYS A 156 7.85 22.27 -2.15
N ILE A 157 8.44 22.89 -3.17
CA ILE A 157 8.80 24.31 -3.13
C ILE A 157 7.50 25.10 -3.04
N LYS A 158 7.39 25.94 -2.01
CA LYS A 158 6.24 26.80 -1.76
C LYS A 158 6.46 28.19 -2.31
#